data_AF-A0A933G9B3-F1
#
_entry.id   AF-A0A933G9B3-F1
#
_cell.length_a   1.000
_cell.length_b   1.000
_cell.length_c   1.000
_cell.angle_alpha   90.00
_cell.angle_beta   90.00
_cell.angle_gamma   90.00
#
_symmetry.space_group_name_H-M   'P 1'
#
loop_
_entity.id
_entity.type
_entity.pdbx_description
1 polymer ?
#
loop_
_entity_poly.entity_id
_entity_poly.type
_entity_poly.pdbx_seq_one_letter_code
_entity_poly.pdbx_strand_id
1 'polypeptide(L)'
;MTARRALDEIEAAHTAVGGTSPGRRYATQQINQAYAVVVSSQFQKYCRDLHSEAIDQITTFVSNPSIREILRVQLTSNRKLDSGNPNSGNLGSDFGRLGLDFWQDLYGRDPRNSLRRRQLDMLNKWRNAIAHQDFDPAELAGKTQIRLSDVRGWRKTCEALAEGFDLVIRDHLATILGRVPW
;
A
#
# COMPACT_ATOMS: atom_id res chain seq x y z
N MET A 1 -5.62 -6.95 16.94
CA MET A 1 -6.58 -6.11 16.19
C MET A 1 -6.21 -6.19 14.72
N THR A 2 -7.13 -6.55 13.82
CA THR A 2 -6.84 -6.69 12.38
C THR A 2 -6.85 -5.32 11.68
N ALA A 3 -6.12 -5.19 10.56
CA ALA A 3 -6.05 -3.96 9.76
C ALA A 3 -7.46 -3.42 9.41
N ARG A 4 -8.30 -4.30 8.84
CA ARG A 4 -9.69 -4.00 8.48
C ARG A 4 -10.53 -3.44 9.64
N ARG A 5 -10.42 -4.04 10.83
CA ARG A 5 -11.15 -3.59 12.02
C ARG A 5 -10.78 -2.17 12.43
N ALA A 6 -9.50 -1.81 12.39
CA ALA A 6 -9.08 -0.45 12.73
C ALA A 6 -9.59 0.59 11.72
N LEU A 7 -9.72 0.24 10.42
CA LEU A 7 -10.34 1.12 9.43
C LEU A 7 -11.85 1.28 9.69
N ASP A 8 -12.53 0.19 10.05
CA ASP A 8 -13.96 0.21 10.38
C ASP A 8 -14.24 1.05 11.64
N GLU A 9 -13.37 0.98 12.65
CA GLU A 9 -13.45 1.80 13.88
C GLU A 9 -13.28 3.30 13.58
N ILE A 10 -12.39 3.68 12.65
CA ILE A 10 -12.24 5.08 12.22
C ILE A 10 -13.47 5.57 11.46
N GLU A 11 -14.08 4.74 10.61
CA GLU A 11 -15.33 5.11 9.93
C GLU A 11 -16.50 5.27 10.91
N ALA A 12 -16.57 4.41 11.93
CA ALA A 12 -17.54 4.52 13.01
C ALA A 12 -17.34 5.83 13.79
N ALA A 13 -16.09 6.16 14.15
CA ALA A 13 -15.75 7.41 14.81
C ALA A 13 -16.09 8.65 13.96
N HIS A 14 -15.79 8.61 12.65
CA HIS A 14 -16.19 9.68 11.73
C HIS A 14 -17.71 9.88 11.74
N THR A 15 -18.49 8.79 11.72
CA THR A 15 -19.95 8.85 11.74
C THR A 15 -20.47 9.44 13.05
N ALA A 16 -19.90 9.03 14.18
CA ALA A 16 -20.26 9.53 15.51
C ALA A 16 -19.99 11.03 15.68
N VAL A 17 -18.83 11.52 15.24
CA VAL A 17 -18.45 12.95 15.31
C VAL A 17 -19.20 13.78 14.26
N GLY A 18 -19.48 13.17 13.10
CA GLY A 18 -20.09 13.84 11.95
C GLY A 18 -21.54 14.24 12.13
N GLY A 19 -22.38 13.48 12.84
CA GLY A 19 -23.86 13.66 12.96
C GLY A 19 -24.59 14.21 11.71
N THR A 20 -25.76 14.87 11.84
CA THR A 20 -26.72 15.06 10.72
C THR A 20 -26.88 16.48 10.14
N SER A 21 -26.21 17.52 10.67
CA SER A 21 -26.48 18.93 10.28
C SER A 21 -25.46 19.54 9.29
N PRO A 22 -25.86 20.49 8.40
CA PRO A 22 -24.95 21.19 7.48
C PRO A 22 -23.91 22.07 8.21
N GLY A 23 -22.65 22.11 7.72
CA GLY A 23 -21.57 22.97 8.24
C GLY A 23 -20.35 22.26 8.84
N ARG A 24 -20.41 20.94 9.04
CA ARG A 24 -19.44 20.16 9.83
C ARG A 24 -18.15 19.74 9.11
N ARG A 25 -17.94 20.17 7.86
CA ARG A 25 -16.81 19.74 7.01
C ARG A 25 -15.44 20.03 7.64
N TYR A 26 -15.35 21.06 8.49
CA TYR A 26 -14.13 21.36 9.23
C TYR A 26 -13.90 20.46 10.46
N ALA A 27 -14.97 19.99 11.12
CA ALA A 27 -14.87 19.19 12.34
C ALA A 27 -14.41 17.74 12.10
N THR A 28 -14.61 17.21 10.88
CA THR A 28 -14.19 15.85 10.52
C THR A 28 -12.93 15.81 9.64
N GLN A 29 -12.32 16.96 9.34
CA GLN A 29 -11.14 17.03 8.48
C GLN A 29 -9.95 16.27 9.09
N GLN A 30 -9.71 16.44 10.39
CA GLN A 30 -8.66 15.72 11.11
C GLN A 30 -8.93 14.21 11.14
N ILE A 31 -10.20 13.80 11.21
CA ILE A 31 -10.59 12.39 11.16
C ILE A 31 -10.33 11.83 9.76
N ASN A 32 -10.66 12.55 8.69
CA ASN A 32 -10.36 12.12 7.32
C ASN A 32 -8.84 12.02 7.08
N GLN A 33 -8.07 12.97 7.60
CA GLN A 33 -6.60 12.94 7.53
C GLN A 33 -6.04 11.73 8.28
N ALA A 34 -6.47 11.50 9.52
CA ALA A 34 -6.09 10.32 10.30
C ALA A 34 -6.45 9.03 9.55
N TYR A 35 -7.64 8.97 8.95
CA TYR A 35 -8.07 7.81 8.16
C TYR A 35 -7.13 7.56 6.97
N ALA A 36 -6.77 8.59 6.21
CA ALA A 36 -5.82 8.45 5.10
C ALA A 36 -4.45 7.92 5.56
N VAL A 37 -3.92 8.45 6.67
CA VAL A 37 -2.64 7.99 7.24
C VAL A 37 -2.72 6.51 7.65
N VAL A 38 -3.82 6.09 8.28
CA VAL A 38 -4.00 4.69 8.70
C VAL A 38 -4.15 3.75 7.51
N VAL A 39 -4.92 4.12 6.48
CA VAL A 39 -5.04 3.33 5.24
C VAL A 39 -3.67 3.12 4.60
N SER A 40 -2.89 4.18 4.41
CA SER A 40 -1.54 4.07 3.82
C SER A 40 -0.60 3.24 4.68
N SER A 41 -0.63 3.42 6.01
CA SER A 41 0.25 2.68 6.93
C SER A 41 -0.05 1.19 6.97
N GLN A 42 -1.34 0.81 6.95
CA GLN A 42 -1.73 -0.60 6.89
C GLN A 42 -1.38 -1.23 5.55
N PHE A 43 -1.62 -0.52 4.45
CA PHE A 43 -1.24 -0.99 3.12
C PHE A 43 0.28 -1.16 2.99
N GLN A 44 1.07 -0.24 3.56
CA GLN A 44 2.53 -0.37 3.66
C GLN A 44 2.95 -1.63 4.40
N LYS A 45 2.33 -1.90 5.55
CA LYS A 45 2.60 -3.12 6.31
C LYS A 45 2.30 -4.37 5.47
N TYR A 46 1.12 -4.43 4.85
CA TYR A 46 0.75 -5.53 3.96
C TYR A 46 1.80 -5.76 2.86
N CYS A 47 2.24 -4.69 2.18
CA CYS A 47 3.23 -4.80 1.11
C CYS A 47 4.60 -5.31 1.62
N ARG A 48 5.03 -4.89 2.82
CA ARG A 48 6.26 -5.41 3.44
C ARG A 48 6.15 -6.88 3.82
N ASP A 49 5.01 -7.27 4.38
CA ASP A 49 4.76 -8.65 4.80
C ASP A 49 4.77 -9.56 3.56
N LEU A 50 4.04 -9.19 2.49
CA LEU A 50 4.03 -9.92 1.21
C LEU A 50 5.42 -10.01 0.57
N HIS A 51 6.19 -8.91 0.59
CA HIS A 51 7.56 -8.91 0.08
C HIS A 51 8.48 -9.86 0.87
N SER A 52 8.36 -9.86 2.20
CA SER A 52 9.14 -10.75 3.06
C SER A 52 8.76 -12.21 2.85
N GLU A 53 7.46 -12.50 2.76
CA GLU A 53 6.94 -13.85 2.49
C GLU A 53 7.44 -14.39 1.14
N ALA A 54 7.44 -13.56 0.10
CA ALA A 54 7.98 -13.94 -1.20
C ALA A 54 9.48 -14.30 -1.13
N ILE A 55 10.28 -13.51 -0.38
CA ILE A 55 11.70 -13.80 -0.15
C ILE A 55 11.88 -15.11 0.61
N ASP A 56 11.06 -15.38 1.61
CA ASP A 56 11.14 -16.65 2.35
C ASP A 56 10.83 -17.86 1.45
N GLN A 57 9.87 -17.73 0.53
CA GLN A 57 9.61 -18.78 -0.46
C GLN A 57 10.77 -18.99 -1.43
N ILE A 58 11.38 -17.91 -1.94
CA ILE A 58 12.57 -17.98 -2.82
C ILE A 58 13.74 -18.65 -2.10
N THR A 59 14.01 -18.23 -0.87
CA THR A 59 15.18 -18.69 -0.10
C THR A 59 15.05 -20.12 0.41
N THR A 60 13.84 -20.68 0.47
CA THR A 60 13.59 -22.07 0.91
C THR A 60 14.38 -23.11 0.09
N PHE A 61 14.66 -22.84 -1.19
CA PHE A 61 15.39 -23.75 -2.09
C PHE A 61 16.91 -23.71 -1.92
N VAL A 62 17.44 -22.74 -1.17
CA VAL A 62 18.88 -22.64 -0.92
C VAL A 62 19.26 -23.62 0.20
N SER A 63 19.91 -24.73 -0.16
CA SER A 63 20.26 -25.80 0.79
C SER A 63 21.31 -25.37 1.81
N ASN A 64 22.25 -24.50 1.42
CA ASN A 64 23.27 -23.99 2.33
C ASN A 64 22.70 -22.84 3.20
N PRO A 65 22.64 -22.99 4.53
CA PRO A 65 22.04 -21.99 5.41
C PRO A 65 22.72 -20.62 5.36
N SER A 66 24.04 -20.58 5.18
CA SER A 66 24.78 -19.31 5.08
C SER A 66 24.45 -18.56 3.80
N ILE A 67 24.36 -19.26 2.66
CA ILE A 67 23.95 -18.65 1.40
C ILE A 67 22.50 -18.20 1.46
N ARG A 68 21.63 -18.97 2.11
CA ARG A 68 20.21 -18.62 2.33
C ARG A 68 20.08 -17.29 3.06
N GLU A 69 20.83 -17.12 4.15
CA GLU A 69 20.78 -15.90 4.95
C GLU A 69 21.39 -14.71 4.22
N ILE A 70 22.52 -14.90 3.53
CA ILE A 70 23.11 -13.86 2.68
C ILE A 70 22.08 -13.39 1.63
N LEU A 71 21.39 -14.32 0.95
CA LEU A 71 20.37 -13.98 -0.04
C LEU A 71 19.19 -13.22 0.57
N ARG A 72 18.68 -13.65 1.73
CA ARG A 72 17.62 -12.94 2.46
C ARG A 72 18.04 -11.51 2.80
N VAL A 73 19.24 -11.33 3.34
CA VAL A 73 19.79 -10.00 3.66
C VAL A 73 19.90 -9.14 2.41
N GLN A 74 20.40 -9.69 1.29
CA GLN A 74 20.53 -8.93 0.05
C GLN A 74 19.16 -8.50 -0.52
N LEU A 75 18.16 -9.38 -0.51
CA LEU A 75 16.83 -9.08 -1.05
C LEU A 75 16.04 -8.09 -0.17
N THR A 76 16.31 -8.07 1.14
CA THR A 76 15.66 -7.13 2.09
C THR A 76 16.45 -5.83 2.32
N SER A 77 17.75 -5.80 2.00
CA SER A 77 18.62 -4.65 2.21
C SER A 77 18.09 -3.39 1.52
N ASN A 78 18.05 -2.26 2.23
CA ASN A 78 17.54 -0.99 1.71
C ASN A 78 16.13 -1.11 1.09
N ARG A 79 15.27 -1.98 1.63
CA ARG A 79 13.85 -2.04 1.23
C ARG A 79 13.21 -0.68 1.48
N LYS A 80 12.75 -0.02 0.43
CA LYS A 80 12.22 1.35 0.49
C LYS A 80 10.98 1.44 1.39
N LEU A 81 10.19 0.38 1.47
CA LEU A 81 9.03 0.32 2.37
C LEU A 81 9.40 0.33 3.87
N ASP A 82 10.66 0.15 4.28
CA ASP A 82 11.04 0.23 5.70
C ASP A 82 11.07 1.66 6.24
N SER A 83 11.33 2.65 5.36
CA SER A 83 11.43 4.07 5.74
C SER A 83 10.57 5.01 4.90
N GLY A 84 10.06 4.55 3.74
CA GLY A 84 9.27 5.34 2.81
C GLY A 84 7.80 4.91 2.71
N ASN A 85 7.02 5.69 1.98
CA ASN A 85 5.61 5.39 1.70
C ASN A 85 5.45 4.25 0.68
N PRO A 86 4.32 3.53 0.69
CA PRO A 86 3.97 2.54 -0.35
C PRO A 86 3.50 3.24 -1.63
N ASN A 87 4.32 4.12 -2.20
CA ASN A 87 4.08 4.74 -3.50
C ASN A 87 4.56 3.83 -4.64
N SER A 88 4.16 4.16 -5.86
CA SER A 88 4.48 3.32 -7.01
C SER A 88 5.97 3.09 -7.25
N GLY A 89 6.80 4.11 -7.04
CA GLY A 89 8.25 4.00 -7.19
C GLY A 89 8.88 3.04 -6.19
N ASN A 90 8.54 3.18 -4.90
CA ASN A 90 9.04 2.32 -3.84
C ASN A 90 8.60 0.86 -4.02
N LEU A 91 7.32 0.64 -4.36
CA LEU A 91 6.79 -0.69 -4.62
C LEU A 91 7.46 -1.35 -5.83
N GLY A 92 7.60 -0.61 -6.94
CA GLY A 92 8.29 -1.11 -8.13
C GLY A 92 9.76 -1.45 -7.85
N SER A 93 10.46 -0.60 -7.09
CA SER A 93 11.84 -0.84 -6.67
C SER A 93 11.97 -2.10 -5.80
N ASP A 94 11.11 -2.27 -4.80
CA ASP A 94 11.25 -3.36 -3.84
C ASP A 94 10.82 -4.71 -4.43
N PHE A 95 9.67 -4.77 -5.11
CA PHE A 95 9.20 -6.00 -5.75
C PHE A 95 10.01 -6.34 -7.01
N GLY A 96 10.52 -5.34 -7.75
CA GLY A 96 11.37 -5.59 -8.92
C GLY A 96 12.66 -6.37 -8.60
N ARG A 97 13.14 -6.33 -7.35
CA ARG A 97 14.27 -7.16 -6.89
C ARG A 97 14.01 -8.65 -6.94
N LEU A 98 12.74 -9.07 -7.00
CA LEU A 98 12.36 -10.48 -7.15
C LEU A 98 12.37 -10.93 -8.62
N GLY A 99 12.75 -10.05 -9.56
CA GLY A 99 12.93 -10.39 -10.97
C GLY A 99 11.66 -10.29 -11.82
N LEU A 100 10.66 -9.50 -11.40
CA LEU A 100 9.44 -9.24 -12.17
C LEU A 100 9.30 -7.77 -12.55
N ASP A 101 8.61 -7.49 -13.66
CA ASP A 101 8.20 -6.13 -14.03
C ASP A 101 6.87 -5.80 -13.32
N PHE A 102 6.99 -5.54 -12.03
CA PHE A 102 5.88 -5.52 -11.08
C PHE A 102 4.65 -4.75 -11.55
N TRP A 103 4.83 -3.54 -12.08
CA TRP A 103 3.70 -2.72 -12.53
C TRP A 103 3.15 -3.16 -13.88
N GLN A 104 4.01 -3.62 -14.81
CA GLN A 104 3.52 -4.13 -16.09
C GLN A 104 2.71 -5.41 -15.91
N ASP A 105 3.14 -6.32 -15.03
CA ASP A 105 2.41 -7.54 -14.73
C ASP A 105 1.03 -7.23 -14.12
N LEU A 106 0.95 -6.22 -13.25
CA LEU A 106 -0.32 -5.74 -12.73
C LEU A 106 -1.21 -5.13 -13.82
N TYR A 107 -0.66 -4.35 -14.74
CA TYR A 107 -1.44 -3.78 -15.84
C TYR A 107 -1.94 -4.82 -16.82
N GLY A 108 -1.14 -5.86 -17.08
CA GLY A 108 -1.55 -7.01 -17.89
C GLY A 108 -2.77 -7.75 -17.33
N ARG A 109 -2.98 -7.71 -16.00
CA ARG A 109 -4.14 -8.35 -15.35
C ARG A 109 -5.41 -7.52 -15.36
N ASP A 110 -5.31 -6.24 -15.02
CA ASP A 110 -6.47 -5.36 -14.96
C ASP A 110 -6.07 -3.94 -15.42
N PRO A 111 -6.62 -3.42 -16.54
CA PRO A 111 -6.30 -2.08 -17.01
C PRO A 111 -6.68 -0.98 -15.99
N ARG A 112 -7.61 -1.27 -15.06
CA ARG A 112 -7.97 -0.35 -13.97
C ARG A 112 -6.79 -0.11 -13.00
N ASN A 113 -5.77 -0.97 -12.99
CA ASN A 113 -4.58 -0.79 -12.16
C ASN A 113 -3.80 0.49 -12.48
N SER A 114 -3.92 1.01 -13.71
CA SER A 114 -3.39 2.35 -14.04
C SER A 114 -4.03 3.46 -13.21
N LEU A 115 -5.36 3.41 -13.01
CA LEU A 115 -6.07 4.36 -12.17
C LEU A 115 -5.77 4.11 -10.69
N ARG A 116 -5.79 2.86 -10.26
CA ARG A 116 -5.50 2.48 -8.85
C ARG A 116 -4.10 2.93 -8.43
N ARG A 117 -3.09 2.80 -9.31
CA ARG A 117 -1.74 3.33 -9.04
C ARG A 117 -1.75 4.84 -8.80
N ARG A 118 -2.42 5.62 -9.66
CA ARG A 118 -2.52 7.08 -9.47
C ARG A 118 -3.23 7.45 -8.17
N GLN A 119 -4.27 6.69 -7.80
CA GLN A 119 -4.99 6.87 -6.53
C GLN A 119 -4.10 6.55 -5.32
N LEU A 120 -3.30 5.49 -5.39
CA LEU A 120 -2.30 5.15 -4.38
C LEU A 120 -1.22 6.24 -4.25
N ASP A 121 -0.71 6.75 -5.37
CA ASP A 121 0.27 7.85 -5.35
C ASP A 121 -0.35 9.11 -4.71
N MET A 122 -1.59 9.45 -5.06
CA MET A 122 -2.31 10.57 -4.44
C MET A 122 -2.52 10.36 -2.93
N LEU A 123 -2.91 9.16 -2.48
CA LEU A 123 -3.00 8.84 -1.06
C LEU A 123 -1.68 9.12 -0.33
N ASN A 124 -0.55 8.73 -0.92
CA ASN A 124 0.76 8.92 -0.30
C ASN A 124 1.23 10.39 -0.34
N LYS A 125 0.85 11.17 -1.35
CA LYS A 125 1.02 12.63 -1.34
C LYS A 125 0.27 13.26 -0.17
N TRP A 126 -0.99 12.86 0.04
CA TRP A 126 -1.78 13.31 1.19
C TRP A 126 -1.17 12.89 2.52
N ARG A 127 -0.66 11.65 2.64
CA ARG A 127 0.06 11.21 3.85
C ARG A 127 1.25 12.11 4.17
N ASN A 128 2.07 12.46 3.17
CA ASN A 128 3.20 13.36 3.35
C ASN A 128 2.75 14.77 3.77
N ALA A 129 1.75 15.32 3.07
CA ALA A 129 1.18 16.62 3.40
C ALA A 129 0.67 16.67 4.85
N ILE A 130 -0.03 15.62 5.31
CA ILE A 130 -0.51 15.52 6.68
C ILE A 130 0.65 15.42 7.68
N ALA A 131 1.66 14.59 7.40
CA ALA A 131 2.79 14.39 8.29
C ALA A 131 3.63 15.67 8.46
N HIS A 132 3.77 16.47 7.39
CA HIS A 132 4.56 17.69 7.39
C HIS A 132 3.73 18.97 7.58
N GLN A 133 2.41 18.85 7.69
CA GLN A 133 1.46 19.98 7.71
C GLN A 133 1.64 20.93 6.51
N ASP A 134 1.99 20.36 5.34
CA ASP A 134 2.28 21.09 4.11
C ASP A 134 1.28 20.69 3.02
N PHE A 135 0.27 21.54 2.80
CA PHE A 135 -0.88 21.25 1.94
C PHE A 135 -0.82 22.05 0.62
N ASP A 136 0.27 21.91 -0.13
CA ASP A 136 0.41 22.52 -1.45
C ASP A 136 -0.66 22.02 -2.43
N PRO A 137 -1.58 22.87 -2.91
CA PRO A 137 -2.61 22.49 -3.88
C PRO A 137 -2.03 21.96 -5.19
N ALA A 138 -0.83 22.39 -5.61
CA ALA A 138 -0.20 21.91 -6.84
C ALA A 138 0.08 20.40 -6.77
N GLU A 139 0.52 19.93 -5.60
CA GLU A 139 0.78 18.52 -5.35
C GLU A 139 -0.49 17.71 -5.04
N LEU A 140 -1.53 18.37 -4.52
CA LEU A 140 -2.77 17.75 -4.04
C LEU A 140 -3.95 17.92 -5.00
N ALA A 141 -3.67 18.05 -6.31
CA ALA A 141 -4.68 18.16 -7.37
C ALA A 141 -5.71 19.29 -7.14
N GLY A 142 -5.22 20.45 -6.73
CA GLY A 142 -6.01 21.66 -6.48
C GLY A 142 -6.84 21.63 -5.20
N LYS A 143 -6.64 20.63 -4.32
CA LYS A 143 -7.38 20.48 -3.06
C LYS A 143 -6.49 20.82 -1.86
N THR A 144 -7.04 21.56 -0.90
CA THR A 144 -6.44 21.79 0.42
C THR A 144 -7.13 21.00 1.53
N GLN A 145 -8.24 20.32 1.22
CA GLN A 145 -9.01 19.49 2.14
C GLN A 145 -9.36 18.15 1.51
N ILE A 146 -9.52 17.14 2.36
CA ILE A 146 -9.80 15.78 1.95
C ILE A 146 -11.19 15.37 2.44
N ARG A 147 -11.98 14.77 1.54
CA ARG A 147 -13.33 14.31 1.87
C ARG A 147 -13.29 12.84 2.28
N LEU A 148 -14.26 12.43 3.09
CA LEU A 148 -14.45 11.01 3.44
C LEU A 148 -14.58 10.11 2.19
N SER A 149 -15.22 10.61 1.12
CA SER A 149 -15.33 9.89 -0.15
C SER A 149 -13.98 9.63 -0.82
N ASP A 150 -13.03 10.56 -0.68
CA ASP A 150 -11.67 10.40 -1.22
C ASP A 150 -10.97 9.25 -0.48
N VAL A 151 -11.01 9.26 0.86
CA VAL A 151 -10.35 8.24 1.69
C VAL A 151 -10.98 6.85 1.50
N ARG A 152 -12.31 6.76 1.44
CA ARG A 152 -13.01 5.50 1.13
C ARG A 152 -12.63 4.96 -0.25
N GLY A 153 -12.46 5.85 -1.23
CA GLY A 153 -11.96 5.49 -2.55
C GLY A 153 -10.56 4.89 -2.48
N TRP A 154 -9.66 5.50 -1.71
CA TRP A 154 -8.31 4.97 -1.52
C TRP A 154 -8.26 3.67 -0.73
N ARG A 155 -9.10 3.49 0.30
CA ARG A 155 -9.23 2.20 0.99
C ARG A 155 -9.57 1.07 0.00
N LYS A 156 -10.62 1.25 -0.80
CA LYS A 156 -11.01 0.27 -1.84
C LYS A 156 -9.91 0.05 -2.87
N THR A 157 -9.16 1.10 -3.19
CA THR A 157 -8.01 1.02 -4.10
C THR A 157 -6.93 0.12 -3.50
N CYS A 158 -6.55 0.34 -2.24
CA CYS A 158 -5.56 -0.47 -1.54
C CYS A 158 -6.02 -1.92 -1.37
N GLU A 159 -7.30 -2.17 -1.08
CA GLU A 159 -7.87 -3.52 -1.02
C GLU A 159 -7.73 -4.25 -2.36
N ALA A 160 -8.14 -3.61 -3.47
CA ALA A 160 -8.02 -4.21 -4.80
C ALA A 160 -6.56 -4.39 -5.26
N LEU A 161 -5.67 -3.46 -4.90
CA LEU A 161 -4.24 -3.60 -5.19
C LEU A 161 -3.62 -4.72 -4.37
N ALA A 162 -4.00 -4.89 -3.10
CA ALA A 162 -3.50 -6.00 -2.28
C ALA A 162 -3.83 -7.35 -2.92
N GLU A 163 -5.08 -7.55 -3.33
CA GLU A 163 -5.49 -8.76 -4.07
C GLU A 163 -4.68 -8.95 -5.36
N GLY A 164 -4.49 -7.88 -6.14
CA GLY A 164 -3.68 -7.93 -7.36
C GLY A 164 -2.21 -8.25 -7.11
N PHE A 165 -1.63 -7.70 -6.04
CA PHE A 165 -0.23 -7.92 -5.67
C PHE A 165 -0.01 -9.37 -5.26
N ASP A 166 -0.88 -9.92 -4.42
CA ASP A 166 -0.84 -11.33 -4.02
C ASP A 166 -0.80 -12.25 -5.24
N LEU A 167 -1.74 -12.04 -6.18
CA LEU A 167 -1.84 -12.86 -7.38
C LEU A 167 -0.62 -12.74 -8.31
N VAL A 168 -0.11 -11.53 -8.53
CA VAL A 168 1.11 -11.32 -9.35
C VAL A 168 2.30 -12.03 -8.74
N ILE A 169 2.52 -11.86 -7.44
CA ILE A 169 3.64 -12.48 -6.75
C ILE A 169 3.49 -13.99 -6.70
N ARG A 170 2.29 -14.49 -6.41
CA ARG A 170 1.99 -15.93 -6.41
C ARG A 170 2.31 -16.58 -7.75
N ASP A 171 1.87 -15.98 -8.86
CA ASP A 171 2.07 -16.55 -10.19
C ASP A 171 3.54 -16.45 -10.66
N HIS A 172 4.22 -15.36 -10.30
CA HIS A 172 5.66 -15.21 -10.53
C HIS A 172 6.45 -16.29 -9.76
N LEU A 173 6.15 -16.46 -8.47
CA LEU A 173 6.75 -17.49 -7.64
C LEU A 173 6.44 -18.90 -8.18
N ALA A 174 5.21 -19.15 -8.61
CA ALA A 174 4.86 -20.44 -9.22
C ALA A 174 5.72 -20.75 -10.45
N THR A 175 6.01 -19.74 -11.26
CA THR A 175 6.85 -19.86 -12.45
C THR A 175 8.30 -20.21 -12.09
N ILE A 176 8.90 -19.50 -11.13
CA ILE A 176 10.32 -19.71 -10.77
C ILE A 176 10.54 -20.91 -9.85
N LEU A 177 9.55 -21.29 -9.03
CA LEU A 177 9.65 -22.38 -8.07
C LEU A 177 9.11 -23.71 -8.60
N GLY A 178 8.35 -23.69 -9.70
CA GLY A 178 7.67 -24.87 -10.24
C GLY A 178 6.51 -25.39 -9.36
N ARG A 179 6.13 -24.63 -8.32
CA ARG A 179 5.00 -24.94 -7.43
C ARG A 179 4.36 -23.66 -6.92
N VAL A 180 3.08 -23.74 -6.61
CA VAL A 180 2.36 -22.64 -5.97
C VAL A 180 2.88 -22.42 -4.54
N PRO A 181 3.23 -21.17 -4.15
CA PRO A 181 3.83 -20.88 -2.84
C PRO A 181 2.81 -20.83 -1.68
N TRP A 182 1.55 -20.49 -1.98
CA TRP A 182 0.37 -20.51 -1.11
C TRP A 182 -0.93 -20.68 -1.90
#